data_AF-A0A9P7EHZ7-F1
#
_entry.id   AF-A0A9P7EHZ7-F1
#
_cell.length_a   1.000
_cell.length_b   1.000
_cell.length_c   1.000
_cell.angle_alpha   90.00
_cell.angle_beta   90.00
_cell.angle_gamma   90.00
#
_symmetry.space_group_name_H-M   'P 1'
#
loop_
_entity.id
_entity.type
_entity.pdbx_description
1 polymer ?
#
loop_
_entity_poly.entity_id
_entity_poly.type
_entity_poly.pdbx_seq_one_letter_code
_entity_poly.pdbx_strand_id
1 'polypeptide(L)'
;TSNSNNVIRQNRDLAESLKDSAVFAFKDWVLKTGIYKTELLQLGINVMWFVNQHDKGVIHHKYFNPMPIEVITLVLTTIECCIDEWLQGLKEDIKFTLATYGTVYHGHFSSLQCFDECTVPYKLLKRIRTILHDTAHFHAGVDTLTILSSASQISDAAFEDAIQEYRLEEQDDAEASES
;
A
#
# COMPACT_ATOMS: atom_id res chain seq x y z
N THR A 1 -4.74 38.33 17.27
CA THR A 1 -5.43 38.23 15.96
C THR A 1 -4.45 38.22 14.79
N SER A 2 -3.49 39.14 14.68
CA SER A 2 -2.48 39.17 13.58
C SER A 2 -1.67 37.86 13.40
N ASN A 3 -1.24 37.24 14.50
CA ASN A 3 -0.45 36.00 14.45
C ASN A 3 -1.25 34.78 13.94
N SER A 4 -2.54 34.70 14.28
CA SER A 4 -3.40 33.58 13.85
C SER A 4 -3.71 33.62 12.36
N ASN A 5 -3.94 34.80 11.79
CA ASN A 5 -4.17 34.94 10.36
C ASN A 5 -2.90 34.63 9.54
N ASN A 6 -1.73 34.91 10.10
CA ASN A 6 -0.45 34.55 9.47
C ASN A 6 -0.29 33.02 9.43
N VAL A 7 -0.54 32.32 10.54
CA VAL A 7 -0.47 30.84 10.61
C VAL A 7 -1.44 30.20 9.62
N ILE A 8 -2.69 30.68 9.55
CA ILE A 8 -3.69 30.16 8.58
C ILE A 8 -3.17 30.30 7.16
N ARG A 9 -2.65 31.48 6.81
CA ARG A 9 -2.06 31.71 5.50
C ARG A 9 -0.88 30.79 5.21
N GLN A 10 0.05 30.65 6.16
CA GLN A 10 1.23 29.78 6.01
C GLN A 10 0.84 28.32 5.78
N ASN A 11 -0.15 27.80 6.51
CA ASN A 11 -0.63 26.43 6.34
C ASN A 11 -1.23 26.23 4.95
N ARG A 12 -2.08 27.14 4.50
CA ARG A 12 -2.66 27.09 3.15
C ARG A 12 -1.58 27.15 2.08
N ASP A 13 -0.70 28.14 2.16
CA ASP A 13 0.35 28.37 1.16
C ASP A 13 1.29 27.13 1.09
N LEU A 14 1.55 26.46 2.23
CA LEU A 14 2.29 25.20 2.27
C LEU A 14 1.50 24.02 1.67
N ALA A 15 0.22 23.86 2.02
CA ALA A 15 -0.62 22.78 1.50
C ALA A 15 -0.74 22.86 -0.04
N GLU A 16 -1.00 24.06 -0.58
CA GLU A 16 -1.01 24.32 -2.02
C GLU A 16 0.34 23.98 -2.66
N SER A 17 1.45 24.41 -2.05
CA SER A 17 2.81 24.13 -2.56
C SER A 17 3.16 22.65 -2.56
N LEU A 18 2.71 21.88 -1.55
CA LEU A 18 2.95 20.44 -1.46
C LEU A 18 2.18 19.67 -2.53
N LYS A 19 0.96 20.12 -2.85
CA LYS A 19 0.11 19.53 -3.89
C LYS A 19 0.59 19.86 -5.29
N ASP A 20 1.15 21.05 -5.51
CA ASP A 20 1.65 21.42 -6.83
C ASP A 20 2.65 20.38 -7.33
N SER A 21 2.35 19.76 -8.47
CA SER A 21 3.13 18.67 -9.06
C SER A 21 3.43 17.50 -8.11
N ALA A 22 2.58 17.28 -7.11
CA ALA A 22 2.70 16.22 -6.09
C ALA A 22 4.10 16.15 -5.43
N VAL A 23 4.72 17.30 -5.12
CA VAL A 23 6.06 17.34 -4.53
C VAL A 23 6.15 16.66 -3.16
N PHE A 24 5.01 16.44 -2.48
CA PHE A 24 4.95 15.64 -1.25
C PHE A 24 5.45 14.20 -1.42
N ALA A 25 5.48 13.67 -2.64
CA ALA A 25 6.00 12.33 -2.93
C ALA A 25 7.54 12.25 -2.81
N PHE A 26 8.25 13.37 -2.74
CA PHE A 26 9.71 13.42 -2.67
C PHE A 26 10.21 13.41 -1.23
N LYS A 27 11.38 12.79 -1.00
CA LYS A 27 12.08 12.85 0.29
C LYS A 27 12.44 14.29 0.66
N ASP A 28 12.98 15.03 -0.30
CA ASP A 28 13.22 16.46 -0.21
C ASP A 28 12.36 17.15 -1.25
N TRP A 29 11.25 17.73 -0.81
CA TRP A 29 10.27 18.39 -1.67
C TRP A 29 10.75 19.78 -2.14
N VAL A 30 11.73 20.39 -1.45
CA VAL A 30 12.32 21.67 -1.84
C VAL A 30 13.31 21.47 -2.98
N LEU A 31 14.23 20.51 -2.84
CA LEU A 31 15.20 20.15 -3.87
C LEU A 31 14.62 19.20 -4.93
N LYS A 32 13.40 18.70 -4.73
CA LYS A 32 12.72 17.70 -5.56
C LYS A 32 13.60 16.46 -5.79
N THR A 33 14.20 15.95 -4.71
CA THR A 33 15.04 14.74 -4.75
C THR A 33 14.43 13.57 -3.98
N GLY A 34 14.70 12.36 -4.47
CA GLY A 34 14.19 11.13 -3.84
C GLY A 34 12.68 10.94 -4.00
N ILE A 35 12.18 11.00 -5.25
CA ILE A 35 10.78 10.66 -5.56
C ILE A 35 10.39 9.28 -5.00
N TYR A 36 9.21 9.20 -4.39
CA TYR A 36 8.67 8.04 -3.68
C TYR A 36 9.53 7.53 -2.51
N LYS A 37 10.36 8.39 -1.91
CA LYS A 37 11.16 8.10 -0.71
C LYS A 37 10.81 9.00 0.48
N THR A 38 9.64 9.64 0.45
CA THR A 38 9.12 10.43 1.57
C THR A 38 8.90 9.54 2.80
N GLU A 39 9.22 10.06 3.99
CA GLU A 39 9.05 9.33 5.26
C GLU A 39 7.58 9.04 5.56
N LEU A 40 6.66 9.90 5.08
CA LEU A 40 5.22 9.71 5.20
C LEU A 40 4.73 8.45 4.50
N LEU A 41 5.35 8.07 3.38
CA LEU A 41 5.00 6.86 2.64
C LEU A 41 5.34 5.62 3.46
N GLN A 42 6.55 5.56 4.02
CA GLN A 42 6.96 4.45 4.89
C GLN A 42 6.12 4.41 6.16
N LEU A 43 5.86 5.57 6.78
CA LEU A 43 5.01 5.67 7.97
C LEU A 43 3.61 5.13 7.71
N GLY A 44 2.97 5.53 6.60
CA GLY A 44 1.64 5.05 6.23
C GLY A 44 1.60 3.53 6.02
N ILE A 45 2.61 2.96 5.36
CA ILE A 45 2.74 1.51 5.18
C ILE A 45 2.87 0.80 6.53
N ASN A 46 3.74 1.30 7.41
CA ASN A 46 4.00 0.72 8.72
C ASN A 46 2.74 0.71 9.59
N VAL A 47 2.05 1.85 9.69
CA VAL A 47 0.87 2.00 10.55
C VAL A 47 -0.32 1.16 10.05
N MET A 48 -0.44 0.94 8.73
CA MET A 48 -1.61 0.27 8.16
C MET A 48 -1.45 -1.25 8.01
N TRP A 49 -0.24 -1.75 7.74
CA TRP A 49 -0.02 -3.17 7.43
C TRP A 49 1.14 -3.84 8.16
N PHE A 50 1.99 -3.09 8.89
CA PHE A 50 3.23 -3.61 9.50
C PHE A 50 3.51 -3.01 10.89
N VAL A 51 2.48 -2.87 11.74
CA VAL A 51 2.64 -2.37 13.11
C VAL A 51 3.37 -3.41 13.96
N ASN A 52 3.07 -4.69 13.73
CA ASN A 52 3.67 -5.80 14.46
C ASN A 52 3.69 -7.10 13.62
N GLN A 53 4.33 -8.14 14.14
CA GLN A 53 4.52 -9.43 13.47
C GLN A 53 3.22 -10.19 13.08
N HIS A 54 2.07 -9.80 13.63
CA HIS A 54 0.77 -10.43 13.34
C HIS A 54 -0.09 -9.61 12.38
N ASP A 55 0.42 -8.49 11.85
CA ASP A 55 -0.33 -7.72 10.88
C ASP A 55 -0.30 -8.37 9.49
N LYS A 56 -1.29 -7.99 8.67
CA LYS A 56 -1.53 -8.58 7.35
C LYS A 56 -0.30 -8.49 6.44
N GLY A 57 0.46 -7.41 6.49
CA GLY A 57 1.66 -7.23 5.67
C GLY A 57 2.73 -8.28 5.98
N VAL A 58 2.82 -8.71 7.23
CA VAL A 58 3.75 -9.75 7.70
C VAL A 58 3.19 -11.14 7.44
N ILE A 59 1.96 -11.43 7.88
CA ILE A 59 1.34 -12.76 7.73
C ILE A 59 1.22 -13.15 6.26
N HIS A 60 0.89 -12.18 5.40
CA HIS A 60 0.68 -12.38 3.98
C HIS A 60 1.87 -11.89 3.14
N HIS A 61 3.10 -12.01 3.66
CA HIS A 61 4.33 -11.46 3.06
C HIS A 61 4.47 -11.71 1.55
N LYS A 62 4.07 -12.88 1.05
CA LYS A 62 4.16 -13.26 -0.37
C LYS A 62 3.38 -12.32 -1.30
N TYR A 63 2.33 -11.67 -0.80
CA TYR A 63 1.55 -10.69 -1.53
C TYR A 63 2.08 -9.28 -1.36
N PHE A 64 2.93 -9.04 -0.35
CA PHE A 64 3.54 -7.74 -0.09
C PHE A 64 5.00 -7.63 -0.56
N ASN A 65 5.61 -8.70 -1.08
CA ASN A 65 7.01 -8.72 -1.52
C ASN A 65 7.16 -8.89 -3.04
N PRO A 66 7.62 -7.86 -3.79
CA PRO A 66 7.93 -6.50 -3.33
C PRO A 66 6.66 -5.67 -3.13
N MET A 67 6.72 -4.60 -2.32
CA MET A 67 5.56 -3.80 -1.88
C MET A 67 4.59 -3.52 -3.04
N PRO A 68 3.29 -3.86 -2.97
CA PRO A 68 2.37 -3.72 -4.10
C PRO A 68 2.28 -2.27 -4.55
N ILE A 69 2.15 -2.05 -5.86
CA ILE A 69 2.01 -0.70 -6.41
C ILE A 69 0.72 -0.05 -5.88
N GLU A 70 -0.33 -0.86 -5.70
CA GLU A 70 -1.63 -0.49 -5.14
C GLU A 70 -1.51 0.06 -3.71
N VAL A 71 -0.65 -0.55 -2.88
CA VAL A 71 -0.41 -0.08 -1.51
C VAL A 71 0.28 1.28 -1.53
N ILE A 72 1.28 1.46 -2.40
CA ILE A 72 1.99 2.74 -2.56
C ILE A 72 1.02 3.81 -3.05
N THR A 73 0.22 3.51 -4.08
CA THR A 73 -0.81 4.42 -4.61
C THR A 73 -1.81 4.81 -3.53
N LEU A 74 -2.30 3.84 -2.75
CA LEU A 74 -3.26 4.10 -1.69
C LEU A 74 -2.68 5.07 -0.65
N VAL A 75 -1.45 4.84 -0.20
CA VAL A 75 -0.80 5.73 0.78
C VAL A 75 -0.52 7.12 0.20
N LEU A 76 -0.09 7.24 -1.07
CA LEU A 76 0.07 8.56 -1.72
C LEU A 76 -1.26 9.32 -1.79
N THR A 77 -2.35 8.61 -2.11
CA THR A 77 -3.70 9.19 -2.15
C THR A 77 -4.14 9.63 -0.76
N THR A 78 -3.85 8.85 0.28
CA THR A 78 -4.11 9.22 1.66
C THR A 78 -3.29 10.43 2.09
N ILE A 79 -2.02 10.52 1.71
CA ILE A 79 -1.18 11.70 1.99
C ILE A 79 -1.79 12.94 1.34
N GLU A 80 -2.21 12.85 0.08
CA GLU A 80 -2.86 13.97 -0.60
C GLU A 80 -4.18 14.37 0.08
N CYS A 81 -4.99 13.40 0.50
CA CYS A 81 -6.20 13.66 1.29
C CYS A 81 -5.89 14.39 2.60
N CYS A 82 -4.85 13.97 3.33
CA CYS A 82 -4.40 14.64 4.55
C CYS A 82 -3.90 16.06 4.29
N ILE A 83 -3.32 16.34 3.11
CA ILE A 83 -2.91 17.69 2.72
C ILE A 83 -4.14 18.54 2.39
N ASP A 84 -5.15 17.95 1.74
CA ASP A 84 -6.40 18.63 1.40
C ASP A 84 -7.14 19.16 2.63
N GLU A 85 -7.03 18.48 3.77
CA GLU A 85 -7.57 18.94 5.06
C GLU A 85 -7.08 20.34 5.44
N TRP A 86 -5.97 20.82 4.88
CA TRP A 86 -5.34 22.10 5.21
C TRP A 86 -5.47 23.17 4.14
N LEU A 87 -6.21 22.93 3.05
CA LEU A 87 -6.33 23.88 1.93
C LEU A 87 -6.99 25.21 2.30
N GLN A 88 -7.75 25.29 3.39
CA GLN A 88 -8.28 26.56 3.89
C GLN A 88 -7.35 27.23 4.91
N GLY A 89 -6.21 26.60 5.23
CA GLY A 89 -5.28 27.02 6.28
C GLY A 89 -5.69 26.61 7.70
N LEU A 90 -6.91 26.08 7.83
CA LEU A 90 -7.45 25.43 9.03
C LEU A 90 -7.68 23.96 8.69
N LYS A 91 -7.39 23.08 9.65
CA LYS A 91 -7.65 21.66 9.48
C LYS A 91 -9.16 21.39 9.42
N GLU A 92 -9.62 20.79 8.33
CA GLU A 92 -10.97 20.29 8.16
C GLU A 92 -10.97 18.76 8.08
N ASP A 93 -12.05 18.13 8.55
CA ASP A 93 -12.20 16.68 8.42
C ASP A 93 -12.75 16.36 7.02
N ILE A 94 -11.91 15.71 6.19
CA ILE A 94 -12.28 15.32 4.83
C ILE A 94 -12.50 13.81 4.78
N LYS A 95 -13.65 13.41 4.24
CA LYS A 95 -13.97 12.00 4.07
C LYS A 95 -13.15 11.38 2.93
N PHE A 96 -12.26 10.47 3.29
CA PHE A 96 -11.55 9.63 2.33
C PHE A 96 -12.48 8.56 1.74
N THR A 97 -13.06 8.86 0.58
CA THR A 97 -13.99 7.95 -0.13
C THR A 97 -13.59 7.76 -1.58
N LEU A 98 -14.02 6.64 -2.17
CA LEU A 98 -13.81 6.37 -3.60
C LEU A 98 -14.42 7.45 -4.51
N ALA A 99 -15.58 8.02 -4.13
CA ALA A 99 -16.23 9.06 -4.93
C ALA A 99 -15.39 10.34 -5.01
N THR A 100 -14.69 10.69 -3.93
CA THR A 100 -13.87 11.91 -3.85
C THR A 100 -12.44 11.68 -4.37
N TYR A 101 -11.82 10.57 -3.98
CA TYR A 101 -10.38 10.31 -4.21
C TYR A 101 -10.10 9.23 -5.25
N GLY A 102 -11.12 8.67 -5.90
CA GLY A 102 -10.93 7.66 -6.94
C GLY A 102 -10.08 8.18 -8.10
N THR A 103 -10.33 9.39 -8.59
CA THR A 103 -9.54 10.00 -9.68
C THR A 103 -8.11 10.28 -9.26
N VAL A 104 -7.90 10.76 -8.02
CA VAL A 104 -6.57 11.00 -7.43
C VAL A 104 -5.78 9.69 -7.34
N TYR A 105 -6.41 8.62 -6.86
CA TYR A 105 -5.80 7.29 -6.82
C TYR A 105 -5.36 6.83 -8.21
N HIS A 106 -6.23 6.92 -9.22
CA HIS A 106 -5.87 6.52 -10.58
C HIS A 106 -4.75 7.38 -11.17
N GLY A 107 -4.70 8.68 -10.84
CA GLY A 107 -3.62 9.58 -11.23
C GLY A 107 -2.26 9.15 -10.65
N HIS A 108 -2.21 8.83 -9.35
CA HIS A 108 -0.99 8.32 -8.70
C HIS A 108 -0.58 6.95 -9.24
N PHE A 109 -1.55 6.06 -9.49
CA PHE A 109 -1.31 4.75 -10.07
C PHE A 109 -0.65 4.87 -11.45
N SER A 110 -1.22 5.73 -12.30
CA SER A 110 -0.73 5.98 -13.66
C SER A 110 0.67 6.61 -13.63
N SER A 111 0.92 7.51 -12.67
CA SER A 111 2.23 8.14 -12.47
C SER A 111 3.30 7.13 -12.03
N LEU A 112 2.96 6.17 -11.17
CA LEU A 112 3.86 5.09 -10.77
C LEU A 112 4.16 4.14 -11.95
N GLN A 113 3.17 3.81 -12.76
CA GLN A 113 3.37 3.01 -13.98
C GLN A 113 4.28 3.71 -14.98
N CYS A 114 4.00 4.99 -15.29
CA CYS A 114 4.85 5.81 -16.15
C CYS A 114 6.28 5.94 -15.61
N PHE A 115 6.44 6.11 -14.29
CA PHE A 115 7.76 6.11 -13.66
C PHE A 115 8.51 4.78 -13.86
N ASP A 116 7.83 3.64 -13.73
CA ASP A 116 8.45 2.34 -13.99
C ASP A 116 8.90 2.24 -15.46
N GLU A 117 8.02 2.61 -16.40
CA GLU A 117 8.30 2.62 -17.84
C GLU A 117 9.50 3.52 -18.20
N CYS A 118 9.55 4.75 -17.66
CA CYS A 118 10.68 5.66 -17.86
C CYS A 118 11.98 5.19 -17.21
N THR A 119 11.92 4.28 -16.25
CA THR A 119 13.08 3.84 -15.45
C THR A 119 13.40 2.35 -15.58
N VAL A 120 12.82 1.66 -16.57
CA VAL A 120 13.00 0.23 -16.84
C VAL A 120 14.46 -0.22 -16.80
N PRO A 121 15.43 0.46 -17.47
CA PRO A 121 16.83 0.02 -17.46
C PRO A 121 17.45 -0.03 -16.06
N TYR A 122 16.94 0.81 -15.15
CA TYR A 122 17.45 0.97 -13.79
C TYR A 122 16.63 0.21 -12.75
N LYS A 123 15.44 -0.29 -13.13
CA LYS A 123 14.50 -1.01 -12.25
C LYS A 123 14.21 -0.23 -10.96
N LEU A 124 14.05 1.09 -11.06
CA LEU A 124 13.96 1.96 -9.88
C LEU A 124 12.70 1.68 -9.07
N LEU A 125 11.53 1.52 -9.71
CA LEU A 125 10.30 1.23 -8.97
C LEU A 125 10.42 -0.10 -8.23
N LYS A 126 10.94 -1.15 -8.89
CA LYS A 126 11.21 -2.45 -8.23
C LYS A 126 12.10 -2.27 -6.99
N ARG A 127 13.19 -1.51 -7.09
CA ARG A 127 14.08 -1.22 -5.95
C ARG A 127 13.38 -0.48 -4.82
N ILE A 128 12.58 0.54 -5.13
CA ILE A 128 11.81 1.29 -4.13
C ILE A 128 10.82 0.37 -3.42
N ARG A 129 10.06 -0.44 -4.18
CA ARG A 129 9.09 -1.41 -3.64
C ARG A 129 9.76 -2.43 -2.70
N THR A 130 10.95 -2.92 -3.04
CA THR A 130 11.72 -3.82 -2.18
C THR A 130 12.15 -3.11 -0.89
N ILE A 131 12.71 -1.90 -0.99
CA ILE A 131 13.15 -1.13 0.20
C ILE A 131 11.98 -0.84 1.14
N LEU A 132 10.82 -0.44 0.62
CA LEU A 132 9.62 -0.17 1.42
C LEU A 132 9.15 -1.41 2.17
N HIS A 133 9.14 -2.57 1.49
CA HIS A 133 8.79 -3.85 2.10
C HIS A 133 9.78 -4.25 3.20
N ASP A 134 11.08 -4.26 2.89
CA ASP A 134 12.11 -4.72 3.83
C ASP A 134 12.16 -3.83 5.07
N THR A 135 12.01 -2.51 4.89
CA THR A 135 11.94 -1.56 6.00
C THR A 135 10.69 -1.77 6.85
N ALA A 136 9.54 -2.05 6.23
CA ALA A 136 8.29 -2.34 6.96
C ALA A 136 8.38 -3.66 7.73
N HIS A 137 9.01 -4.67 7.14
CA HIS A 137 9.24 -5.97 7.78
C HIS A 137 10.16 -5.85 9.01
N PHE A 138 11.23 -5.08 8.88
CA PHE A 138 12.13 -4.74 9.99
C PHE A 138 11.39 -3.96 11.09
N HIS A 139 10.57 -2.98 10.71
CA HIS A 139 9.75 -2.20 11.65
C HIS A 139 8.81 -3.08 12.48
N ALA A 140 8.21 -4.11 11.87
CA ALA A 140 7.32 -5.05 12.55
C ALA A 140 8.02 -5.99 13.55
N GLY A 141 9.36 -5.89 13.69
CA GLY A 141 10.16 -6.69 14.61
C GLY A 141 10.44 -8.12 14.11
N VAL A 142 10.35 -8.35 12.80
CA VAL A 142 10.47 -9.70 12.22
C VAL A 142 11.87 -9.92 11.65
N ASP A 143 12.57 -10.94 12.17
CA ASP A 143 13.75 -11.49 11.51
C ASP A 143 13.33 -12.35 10.31
N THR A 144 13.94 -12.10 9.15
CA THR A 144 13.59 -12.68 7.83
C THR A 144 13.57 -14.21 7.81
N LEU A 145 14.26 -14.85 8.77
CA LEU A 145 14.37 -16.31 8.93
C LEU A 145 13.13 -16.97 9.55
N THR A 146 12.30 -16.23 10.28
CA THR A 146 11.17 -16.79 11.05
C THR A 146 9.93 -17.05 10.20
N ILE A 147 9.78 -16.33 9.09
CA ILE A 147 8.54 -16.28 8.27
C ILE A 147 8.30 -17.58 7.49
N LEU A 148 9.35 -18.34 7.20
CA LEU A 148 9.26 -19.58 6.42
C LEU A 148 8.62 -20.76 7.20
N SER A 149 8.40 -20.62 8.52
CA SER A 149 8.11 -21.75 9.40
C SER A 149 6.64 -21.90 9.85
N SER A 150 5.74 -21.02 9.43
CA SER A 150 4.36 -21.01 9.95
C SER A 150 3.31 -21.17 8.86
N ALA A 151 3.36 -22.29 8.15
CA ALA A 151 2.19 -22.84 7.49
C ALA A 151 1.68 -24.03 8.30
N SER A 152 0.54 -23.86 8.98
CA SER A 152 -0.26 -25.00 9.44
C SER A 152 -0.76 -25.71 8.18
N GLN A 153 -0.04 -26.74 7.75
CA GLN A 153 -0.39 -27.49 6.55
C GLN A 153 -1.57 -28.41 6.86
N ILE A 154 -2.57 -28.38 5.98
CA ILE A 154 -3.56 -29.44 5.90
C ILE A 154 -2.79 -30.74 5.64
N SER A 155 -3.10 -31.79 6.39
CA SER A 155 -2.40 -33.07 6.24
C SER A 155 -2.70 -33.69 4.89
N ASP A 156 -1.74 -34.44 4.34
CA ASP A 156 -1.93 -35.18 3.09
C ASP A 156 -3.17 -36.10 3.12
N ALA A 157 -3.54 -36.60 4.31
CA ALA A 157 -4.74 -37.39 4.52
C ALA A 157 -6.03 -36.62 4.22
N ALA A 158 -6.12 -35.34 4.59
CA ALA A 158 -7.30 -34.53 4.30
C ALA A 158 -7.45 -34.21 2.80
N PHE A 159 -6.34 -34.22 2.04
CA PHE A 159 -6.39 -34.12 0.58
C PHE A 159 -6.85 -35.44 -0.05
N GLU A 160 -6.39 -36.59 0.46
CA GLU A 160 -6.81 -37.90 -0.02
C GLU A 160 -8.31 -38.16 0.26
N ASP A 161 -8.79 -37.77 1.44
CA ASP A 161 -10.21 -37.84 1.80
C ASP A 161 -11.08 -37.02 0.85
N ALA A 162 -10.65 -35.79 0.51
CA ALA A 162 -11.35 -34.94 -0.44
C ALA A 162 -11.34 -35.51 -1.87
N ILE A 163 -10.23 -36.11 -2.31
CA ILE A 163 -10.17 -36.79 -3.63
C ILE A 163 -11.17 -37.94 -3.68
N GLN A 164 -11.31 -38.68 -2.59
CA GLN A 164 -12.23 -39.82 -2.53
C GLN A 164 -13.70 -39.36 -2.48
N GLU A 165 -14.01 -38.29 -1.75
CA GLU A 165 -15.33 -37.67 -1.70
C GLU A 165 -15.81 -37.29 -3.11
N TYR A 166 -15.01 -36.53 -3.86
CA TYR A 166 -15.37 -36.09 -5.22
C TYR A 166 -15.52 -37.25 -6.21
N ARG A 167 -14.73 -38.31 -6.08
CA ARG A 167 -14.86 -39.50 -6.93
C ARG A 167 -16.17 -40.26 -6.69
N LEU A 168 -16.65 -40.27 -5.45
CA LEU A 168 -17.91 -40.91 -5.09
C LEU A 168 -19.09 -40.08 -5.59
N GLU A 169 -19.03 -38.75 -5.48
CA GLU A 169 -20.04 -37.84 -6.03
C GLU A 169 -20.16 -37.98 -7.56
N GLU A 170 -19.04 -38.07 -8.28
CA GLU A 170 -19.05 -38.29 -9.74
C GLU A 170 -19.62 -39.66 -10.16
N GLN A 171 -19.51 -40.68 -9.31
CA GLN A 171 -20.09 -42.00 -9.55
C GLN A 171 -21.60 -42.02 -9.27
N ASP A 172 -22.05 -41.38 -8.20
CA ASP A 172 -23.46 -41.26 -7.85
C ASP A 172 -24.24 -40.43 -8.89
N ASP A 173 -23.63 -39.36 -9.42
CA ASP A 173 -24.22 -38.54 -10.49
C ASP A 173 -24.32 -39.30 -11.83
N ALA A 174 -23.36 -40.19 -12.12
CA ALA A 174 -23.39 -41.04 -13.31
C ALA A 174 -24.48 -42.11 -13.21
N GLU A 175 -24.64 -42.76 -12.05
CA GLU A 175 -25.69 -43.75 -11.82
C GLU A 175 -27.10 -43.13 -11.79
N ALA A 176 -27.24 -41.91 -11.27
CA ALA A 176 -28.51 -41.16 -11.28
C ALA A 176 -28.91 -40.67 -12.69
N SER A 177 -27.97 -40.58 -13.62
CA SER A 177 -28.19 -40.15 -15.01
C SER A 177 -28.57 -41.31 -15.96
N GLU A 178 -28.38 -42.55 -15.53
CA GLU A 178 -28.71 -43.78 -16.31
C GLU A 178 -30.04 -44.44 -15.87
N SER A 179 -30.68 -43.93 -14.81
CA SER A 179 -32.00 -44.35 -14.30
C SER A 179 -33.14 -43.43 -14.73
#